data_AF-A0A655BZ82-F1
#
_entry.id   AF-A0A655BZ82-F1
#
_cell.length_a   1.000
_cell.length_b   1.000
_cell.length_c   1.000
_cell.angle_alpha   90.00
_cell.angle_beta   90.00
_cell.angle_gamma   90.00
#
_symmetry.space_group_name_H-M   'P 1'
#
loop_
_entity.id
_entity.type
_entity.pdbx_description
1 polymer ?
#
loop_
_entity_poly.entity_id
_entity_poly.type
_entity_poly.pdbx_seq_one_letter_code
_entity_poly.pdbx_strand_id
1 'polypeptide(L)'
;MKRRFIIKNLFFWQGLSLSDYQQYFASDALRDFPDLERFIQQGYCYQNGSRLRLTETGMALSDCLAPVFVSPEVMLRENRQR
;
A
#
# COMPACT_ATOMS: atom_id res chain seq x y z
N MET A 1 -7.20 -10.60 -1.23
CA MET A 1 -6.36 -10.42 -2.44
C MET A 1 -5.92 -8.96 -2.65
N LYS A 2 -6.86 -7.99 -2.73
CA LYS A 2 -6.57 -6.54 -2.92
C LYS A 2 -5.50 -5.95 -1.98
N ARG A 3 -5.67 -6.11 -0.66
CA ARG A 3 -4.69 -5.65 0.36
C ARG A 3 -3.28 -6.19 0.14
N ARG A 4 -3.15 -7.50 -0.08
CA ARG A 4 -1.85 -8.15 -0.36
C ARG A 4 -1.20 -7.63 -1.63
N PHE A 5 -1.99 -7.27 -2.64
CA PHE A 5 -1.49 -6.65 -3.85
C PHE A 5 -0.89 -5.27 -3.57
N ILE A 6 -1.55 -4.44 -2.77
CA ILE A 6 -1.01 -3.13 -2.36
C ILE A 6 0.27 -3.32 -1.56
N ILE A 7 0.24 -4.15 -0.52
CA ILE A 7 1.40 -4.37 0.34
C ILE A 7 2.60 -4.83 -0.51
N LYS A 8 2.41 -5.85 -1.35
CA LYS A 8 3.48 -6.38 -2.21
C LYS A 8 3.97 -5.35 -3.22
N ASN A 9 3.09 -4.63 -3.90
CA ASN A 9 3.52 -3.73 -4.98
C ASN A 9 4.07 -2.40 -4.46
N LEU A 10 3.40 -1.80 -3.47
CA LEU A 10 3.80 -0.51 -2.93
C LEU A 10 5.04 -0.60 -2.04
N PHE A 11 5.11 -1.60 -1.15
CA PHE A 11 6.19 -1.68 -0.15
C PHE A 11 7.37 -2.58 -0.58
N PHE A 12 7.15 -3.58 -1.45
CA PHE A 12 8.23 -4.49 -1.89
C PHE A 12 8.70 -4.25 -3.34
N TRP A 13 7.83 -3.79 -4.24
CA TRP A 13 8.13 -3.72 -5.69
C TRP A 13 8.15 -2.29 -6.23
N GLN A 14 8.93 -1.40 -5.61
CA GLN A 14 9.21 -0.02 -6.06
C GLN A 14 8.00 0.86 -6.43
N GLY A 15 6.75 0.41 -6.22
CA GLY A 15 5.53 1.14 -6.54
C GLY A 15 4.35 0.28 -6.99
N LEU A 16 3.15 0.77 -6.68
CA LEU A 16 1.87 0.22 -7.08
C LEU A 16 1.43 0.77 -8.44
N SER A 17 1.20 -0.11 -9.42
CA SER A 17 0.55 0.25 -10.68
C SER A 17 -0.97 0.31 -10.49
N LEU A 18 -1.55 1.51 -10.65
CA LEU A 18 -3.00 1.74 -10.57
C LEU A 18 -3.72 1.09 -11.75
N SER A 19 -3.10 1.11 -12.93
CA SER A 19 -3.63 0.46 -14.14
C SER A 19 -3.67 -1.06 -13.98
N ASP A 20 -2.60 -1.68 -13.46
CA ASP A 20 -2.60 -3.12 -13.22
C ASP A 20 -3.64 -3.48 -12.15
N TYR A 21 -3.71 -2.69 -11.07
CA TYR A 21 -4.71 -2.90 -10.03
C TYR A 21 -6.14 -2.88 -10.61
N GLN A 22 -6.44 -1.88 -11.44
CA GLN A 22 -7.73 -1.77 -12.10
C GLN A 22 -8.02 -2.94 -13.04
N GLN A 23 -7.02 -3.41 -13.79
CA GLN A 23 -7.17 -4.57 -14.66
C GLN A 23 -7.40 -5.87 -13.86
N TYR A 24 -6.70 -6.07 -12.73
CA TYR A 24 -6.83 -7.27 -11.91
C TYR A 24 -8.12 -7.30 -11.07
N PHE A 25 -8.60 -6.15 -10.61
CA PHE A 25 -9.69 -6.08 -9.64
C PHE A 25 -10.95 -5.36 -10.15
N ALA A 26 -10.92 -4.84 -11.39
CA ALA A 26 -11.98 -4.03 -11.98
C ALA A 26 -12.44 -2.88 -11.05
N SER A 27 -11.51 -2.36 -10.23
CA SER A 27 -11.78 -1.31 -9.24
C SER A 27 -10.61 -0.35 -9.15
N ASP A 28 -10.85 0.83 -8.59
CA ASP A 28 -9.84 1.84 -8.37
C ASP A 28 -9.18 1.65 -7.00
N ALA A 29 -7.85 1.60 -6.95
CA ALA A 29 -7.10 1.42 -5.71
C ALA A 29 -7.32 2.57 -4.72
N LEU A 30 -7.41 3.81 -5.20
CA LEU A 30 -7.61 4.99 -4.35
C LEU A 30 -9.03 5.01 -3.76
N ARG A 31 -10.03 4.50 -4.50
CA ARG A 31 -11.39 4.31 -3.97
C ARG A 31 -11.51 3.16 -2.99
N ASP A 32 -10.88 2.02 -3.30
CA ASP A 32 -10.90 0.84 -2.44
C ASP A 32 -10.10 1.08 -1.14
N PHE A 33 -9.09 1.95 -1.17
CA PHE A 33 -8.19 2.26 -0.06
C PHE A 33 -7.93 3.76 0.06
N PRO A 34 -8.83 4.51 0.74
CA PRO A 34 -8.70 5.95 0.94
C PRO A 34 -7.40 6.35 1.67
N ASP A 35 -6.82 5.44 2.46
CA ASP A 35 -5.53 5.67 3.12
C ASP A 35 -4.38 5.91 2.13
N LEU A 36 -4.48 5.43 0.88
CA LEU A 36 -3.50 5.76 -0.16
C LEU A 36 -3.52 7.25 -0.50
N GLU A 37 -4.69 7.87 -0.60
CA GLU A 37 -4.80 9.32 -0.81
C GLU A 37 -4.24 10.09 0.38
N ARG A 38 -4.51 9.63 1.60
CA ARG A 38 -3.94 10.21 2.83
C ARG A 38 -2.42 10.15 2.80
N PHE A 39 -1.84 9.04 2.36
CA PHE A 39 -0.38 8.90 2.27
C PHE A 39 0.24 9.82 1.22
N ILE A 40 -0.47 10.11 0.13
CA ILE A 40 -0.06 11.12 -0.85
C ILE A 40 -0.08 12.51 -0.20
N GLN A 41 -1.18 12.86 0.47
CA GLN A 41 -1.33 14.16 1.14
C GLN A 41 -0.29 14.38 2.25
N GLN A 42 0.08 13.32 2.96
CA GLN A 42 1.10 13.34 4.02
C GLN A 42 2.54 13.28 3.48
N GLY A 43 2.73 13.14 2.16
CA GLY A 43 4.05 13.07 1.54
C GLY A 43 4.79 11.74 1.76
N TYR A 44 4.10 10.68 2.17
CA TYR A 44 4.66 9.32 2.26
C TYR A 44 4.66 8.62 0.90
N CYS A 45 3.66 8.91 0.07
CA CYS A 45 3.57 8.44 -1.30
C CYS A 45 3.57 9.61 -2.26
N TYR A 46 3.97 9.36 -3.49
CA TYR A 46 3.74 10.26 -4.60
C TYR A 46 3.20 9.48 -5.79
N GLN A 47 2.32 10.11 -6.55
CA GLN A 47 1.83 9.56 -7.79
C GLN A 47 2.73 10.03 -8.94
N ASN A 48 3.24 9.08 -9.72
CA ASN A 48 3.97 9.31 -10.95
C ASN A 48 3.20 8.63 -12.10
N GLY A 49 2.38 9.42 -12.79
CA GLY A 49 1.47 8.92 -13.82
C GLY A 49 0.46 7.90 -13.25
N SER A 50 0.47 6.68 -13.79
CA SER A 50 -0.38 5.58 -13.33
C SER A 50 0.25 4.76 -12.19
N ARG A 51 1.36 5.21 -11.59
CA ARG A 51 2.08 4.47 -10.57
C ARG A 51 2.20 5.27 -9.27
N LEU A 52 1.83 4.65 -8.15
CA LEU A 52 2.07 5.17 -6.82
C LEU A 52 3.41 4.66 -6.29
N ARG A 53 4.26 5.53 -5.75
CA ARG A 53 5.57 5.13 -5.19
C ARG A 53 5.76 5.75 -3.82
N LEU A 54 6.53 5.10 -2.97
CA LEU A 54 6.94 5.66 -1.68
C LEU A 54 8.00 6.74 -1.90
N THR A 55 7.88 7.85 -1.16
CA THR A 55 8.97 8.82 -0.98
C THR A 55 10.05 8.23 -0.09
N GLU A 56 11.20 8.91 0.07
CA GLU A 56 12.21 8.50 1.05
C GLU A 56 11.63 8.42 2.47
N THR A 57 10.80 9.39 2.85
CA THR A 57 10.09 9.37 4.14
C THR A 57 9.11 8.20 4.24
N GLY A 58 8.36 7.91 3.17
CA GLY A 58 7.46 6.76 3.14
C GLY A 58 8.19 5.42 3.21
N MET A 59 9.37 5.32 2.62
CA MET A 59 10.26 4.15 2.73
C MET A 59 10.78 4.00 4.16
N ALA A 60 11.22 5.09 4.80
CA ALA A 60 11.70 5.06 6.19
C ALA A 60 10.59 4.67 7.19
N LEU A 61 9.34 5.02 6.90
CA LEU A 61 8.17 4.69 7.72
C LEU A 61 7.44 3.44 7.24
N SER A 62 7.97 2.71 6.26
CA SER A 62 7.30 1.58 5.62
C SER A 62 6.83 0.51 6.61
N ASP A 63 7.64 0.20 7.63
CA ASP A 63 7.30 -0.76 8.69
C ASP A 63 6.11 -0.32 9.56
N CYS A 64 5.88 0.99 9.68
CA CYS A 64 4.73 1.55 10.41
C CYS A 64 3.50 1.72 9.51
N LEU A 65 3.71 2.01 8.23
CA LEU A 65 2.67 2.29 7.25
C LEU A 65 2.04 1.00 6.67
N ALA A 66 2.84 -0.05 6.42
CA ALA A 66 2.35 -1.32 5.88
C ALA A 66 1.27 -2.00 6.75
N PRO A 67 1.39 -2.01 8.10
CA PRO A 67 0.34 -2.43 9.03
C PRO A 67 -1.05 -1.83 8.78
N VAL A 68 -1.15 -0.58 8.30
CA VAL A 68 -2.43 0.09 8.03
C VAL A 68 -3.24 -0.64 6.97
N PHE A 69 -2.57 -1.34 6.05
CA PHE A 69 -3.21 -2.15 5.01
C PHE A 69 -3.39 -3.62 5.40
N VAL A 70 -2.83 -4.06 6.52
CA VAL A 70 -2.98 -5.41 7.07
C VAL A 70 -4.21 -5.42 7.97
N SER A 71 -5.20 -6.27 7.69
CA SER A 71 -6.33 -6.42 8.60
C SER A 71 -5.85 -6.92 9.97
N PRO A 72 -6.42 -6.45 11.09
CA PRO A 72 -5.99 -6.81 12.44
C PRO A 72 -5.99 -8.34 12.69
N GLU A 73 -6.85 -9.10 12.01
CA GLU A 73 -6.91 -10.57 12.09
C GLU A 73 -5.63 -11.27 11.58
N VAL A 74 -4.88 -10.65 10.67
CA VAL A 74 -3.64 -11.21 10.12
C VAL A 74 -2.44 -10.86 11.02
N MET A 75 -2.46 -9.68 11.64
CA MET A 75 -1.42 -9.23 12.58
C MET A 75 -1.34 -10.10 13.85
N LEU A 76 -2.44 -10.80 14.18
CA LEU A 76 -2.51 -11.71 15.34
C LEU A 76 -1.69 -13.01 15.15
N ARG A 77 -1.32 -13.39 13.92
CA ARG A 77 -0.55 -14.63 13.67
C ARG A 77 0.97 -14.45 13.74
N GLU A 78 1.51 -13.25 13.53
CA GLU A 78 2.96 -13.01 13.60
C GLU A 78 3.48 -12.70 15.02
N ASN A 79 2.61 -12.35 15.97
CA ASN A 79 3.01 -12.11 17.37
C ASN A 79 3.10 -13.39 18.25
N ARG A 80 2.91 -14.59 17.68
CA ARG A 80 2.93 -15.86 18.43
C ARG A 80 4.16 -16.73 18.16
N GLN A 81 5.20 -16.17 17.52
CA GLN A 81 6.45 -16.87 17.15
C GLN A 81 7.71 -16.05 17.51
N ARG A 82 7.66 -15.25 18.58
CA ARG A 82 8.86 -14.68 19.22
C ARG A 82 9.09 -15.35 20.57
#